data_AF-A0A8C7J533-F1
#
_entry.id   AF-A0A8C7J533-F1
#
_cell.length_a   1.000
_cell.length_b   1.000
_cell.length_c   1.000
_cell.angle_alpha   90.00
_cell.angle_beta   90.00
_cell.angle_gamma   90.00
#
_symmetry.space_group_name_H-M   'P 1'
#
loop_
_entity.id
_entity.type
_entity.pdbx_description
1 polymer ?
#
loop_
_entity_poly.entity_id
_entity_poly.type
_entity_poly.pdbx_seq_one_letter_code
_entity_poly.pdbx_strand_id
1 'polypeptide(L)'
;MNKGMKELLDKGMKEQLDKGMKELLDKGMKEQLDKGMKEQLDKGMKEQLDKGMKEQLDKGMKEQLDKGMKEQLDKGMKEQLDKGMKELLDKGMKEQLDKGMKEQLDKGMKEQLDKGMKELLDEGMNKCCKLTNTDVCLPLLSSPGPPLPQAFNVINGGSHAGNKLAMQEFMVLPVGAESFRDAVRVGAELYQTLREVIKEKYGQNATNVGDEGGFAPNILENTEALELIKTAIEKAGFTDKVVIGMDVAASEFYKEGKYDLDFKSPPNADRHISAQELCDMYQGFVNDYPVVSIEDPFDQDDWPAWSQMTASVGIQVVGDDLTVTNPKRIERALEERACNCLLLKVNQIGSVTEAIQACKLAQENGWGVMVSHRSGETEDTFIADLVVGLCTGQIKAGAPCRSERLAKYNQLMRIEEELGDQARFAGHNFRNPAAL
;
A
#
# COMPACT_ATOMS: atom_id res chain seq x y z
N MET A 1 -64.83 -58.70 115.67
CA MET A 1 -64.20 -57.77 114.70
C MET A 1 -63.12 -58.53 113.93
N ASN A 2 -62.86 -58.22 112.65
CA ASN A 2 -61.74 -58.75 111.81
C ASN A 2 -61.94 -59.88 110.76
N LYS A 3 -63.07 -59.99 110.03
CA LYS A 3 -63.03 -60.63 108.68
C LYS A 3 -63.87 -59.92 107.60
N GLY A 4 -65.17 -59.71 107.84
CA GLY A 4 -66.06 -59.17 106.79
C GLY A 4 -65.76 -57.74 106.31
N MET A 5 -65.22 -56.88 107.16
CA MET A 5 -64.91 -55.48 106.80
C MET A 5 -63.61 -55.34 105.99
N LYS A 6 -62.70 -56.33 106.08
CA LYS A 6 -61.45 -56.36 105.31
C LYS A 6 -61.68 -56.89 103.89
N GLU A 7 -62.56 -57.89 103.72
CA GLU A 7 -62.97 -58.38 102.40
C GLU A 7 -63.75 -57.36 101.57
N LEU A 8 -64.59 -56.53 102.21
CA LEU A 8 -65.33 -55.47 101.52
C LEU A 8 -64.44 -54.31 101.05
N LEU A 9 -63.41 -53.96 101.83
CA LEU A 9 -62.43 -52.94 101.46
C LEU A 9 -61.46 -53.42 100.37
N ASP A 10 -60.97 -54.66 100.46
CA ASP A 10 -60.05 -55.21 99.45
C ASP A 10 -60.74 -55.47 98.10
N LYS A 11 -62.01 -55.94 98.08
CA LYS A 11 -62.76 -56.08 96.82
C LYS A 11 -63.10 -54.73 96.18
N GLY A 12 -63.56 -53.77 96.99
CA GLY A 12 -63.96 -52.45 96.51
C GLY A 12 -62.80 -51.64 95.92
N MET A 13 -61.64 -51.66 96.59
CA MET A 13 -60.45 -50.96 96.07
C MET A 13 -59.88 -51.65 94.83
N LYS A 14 -59.89 -52.99 94.76
CA LYS A 14 -59.33 -53.72 93.62
C LYS A 14 -60.21 -53.59 92.37
N GLU A 15 -61.53 -53.63 92.50
CA GLU A 15 -62.45 -53.37 91.37
C GLU A 15 -62.38 -51.93 90.85
N GLN A 16 -62.21 -50.93 91.73
CA GLN A 16 -62.06 -49.54 91.30
C GLN A 16 -60.72 -49.27 90.63
N LEU A 17 -59.62 -49.86 91.12
CA LEU A 17 -58.32 -49.73 90.47
C LEU A 17 -58.31 -50.43 89.10
N ASP A 18 -58.81 -51.67 89.01
CA ASP A 18 -58.79 -52.43 87.76
C ASP A 18 -59.70 -51.80 86.69
N LYS A 19 -60.89 -51.28 87.04
CA LYS A 19 -61.75 -50.57 86.07
C LYS A 19 -61.17 -49.22 85.65
N GLY A 20 -60.69 -48.41 86.61
CA GLY A 20 -60.16 -47.09 86.31
C GLY A 20 -58.89 -47.16 85.46
N MET A 21 -57.99 -48.10 85.76
CA MET A 21 -56.73 -48.24 85.04
C MET A 21 -56.94 -48.84 83.64
N LYS A 22 -57.91 -49.76 83.48
CA LYS A 22 -58.24 -50.34 82.17
C LYS A 22 -58.97 -49.35 81.26
N GLU A 23 -59.87 -48.50 81.77
CA GLU A 23 -60.47 -47.43 80.95
C GLU A 23 -59.46 -46.35 80.55
N LEU A 24 -58.53 -45.98 81.44
CA LEU A 24 -57.48 -45.00 81.12
C LEU A 24 -56.51 -45.50 80.05
N LEU A 25 -56.11 -46.78 80.11
CA LEU A 25 -55.23 -47.41 79.12
C LEU A 25 -55.94 -47.67 77.78
N ASP A 26 -57.16 -48.25 77.79
CA ASP A 26 -57.83 -48.67 76.55
C ASP A 26 -58.44 -47.50 75.77
N LYS A 27 -58.97 -46.45 76.43
CA LYS A 27 -59.57 -45.31 75.73
C LYS A 27 -58.57 -44.19 75.48
N GLY A 28 -57.81 -43.79 76.49
CA GLY A 28 -56.92 -42.63 76.40
C GLY A 28 -55.74 -42.87 75.46
N MET A 29 -55.09 -44.04 75.58
CA MET A 29 -53.91 -44.35 74.79
C MET A 29 -54.27 -44.70 73.34
N LYS A 30 -55.41 -45.37 73.12
CA LYS A 30 -55.89 -45.73 71.79
C LYS A 30 -56.42 -44.53 71.00
N GLU A 31 -57.15 -43.60 71.63
CA GLU A 31 -57.56 -42.37 70.95
C GLU A 31 -56.38 -41.45 70.61
N GLN A 32 -55.36 -41.35 71.48
CA GLN A 32 -54.19 -40.53 71.19
C GLN A 32 -53.33 -41.11 70.06
N LEU A 33 -53.13 -42.43 70.03
CA LEU A 33 -52.41 -43.09 68.94
C LEU A 33 -53.21 -43.04 67.63
N ASP A 34 -54.50 -43.38 67.64
CA ASP A 34 -55.28 -43.46 66.40
C ASP A 34 -55.59 -42.08 65.79
N LYS A 35 -55.88 -41.04 66.58
CA LYS A 35 -56.12 -39.69 66.04
C LYS A 35 -54.83 -38.94 65.74
N GLY A 36 -53.86 -38.95 66.67
CA GLY A 36 -52.62 -38.19 66.53
C GLY A 36 -51.75 -38.70 65.37
N MET A 37 -51.59 -40.02 65.28
CA MET A 37 -50.75 -40.63 64.26
C MET A 37 -51.40 -40.57 62.87
N LYS A 38 -52.73 -40.73 62.80
CA LYS A 38 -53.48 -40.64 61.54
C LYS A 38 -53.58 -39.22 61.01
N GLU A 39 -53.79 -38.21 61.86
CA GLU A 39 -53.75 -36.80 61.39
C GLU A 39 -52.35 -36.37 60.95
N GLN A 40 -51.29 -36.79 61.65
CA GLN A 40 -49.92 -36.44 61.25
C GLN A 40 -49.51 -37.11 59.94
N LEU A 41 -49.85 -38.39 59.74
CA LEU A 41 -49.60 -39.09 58.49
C LEU A 41 -50.47 -38.55 57.35
N ASP A 42 -51.78 -38.41 57.53
CA ASP A 42 -52.67 -38.03 56.43
C ASP A 42 -52.53 -36.55 56.02
N LYS A 43 -52.33 -35.61 56.94
CA LYS A 43 -52.13 -34.19 56.57
C LYS A 43 -50.68 -33.89 56.18
N GLY A 44 -49.72 -34.36 56.96
CA GLY A 44 -48.30 -34.05 56.75
C GLY A 44 -47.77 -34.66 55.45
N MET A 45 -48.10 -35.93 55.20
CA MET A 45 -47.61 -36.63 54.02
C MET A 45 -48.33 -36.16 52.75
N LYS A 46 -49.64 -35.85 52.85
CA LYS A 46 -50.42 -35.34 51.71
C LYS A 46 -50.06 -33.90 51.35
N GLU A 47 -49.82 -33.00 52.31
CA GLU A 47 -49.31 -31.65 51.98
C GLU A 47 -47.89 -31.68 51.41
N GLN A 48 -47.00 -32.53 51.94
CA GLN A 48 -45.63 -32.63 51.40
C GLN A 48 -45.60 -33.23 49.99
N LEU A 49 -46.40 -34.26 49.71
CA LEU A 49 -46.51 -34.84 48.37
C LEU A 49 -47.26 -33.90 47.41
N ASP A 50 -48.43 -33.37 47.78
CA ASP A 50 -49.25 -32.61 46.83
C ASP A 50 -48.70 -31.21 46.56
N LYS A 51 -48.13 -30.49 47.54
CA LYS A 51 -47.55 -29.16 47.29
C LYS A 51 -46.09 -29.25 46.85
N GLY A 52 -45.28 -30.06 47.54
CA GLY A 52 -43.85 -30.16 47.26
C GLY A 52 -43.56 -30.75 45.89
N MET A 53 -44.24 -31.85 45.55
CA MET A 53 -44.03 -32.53 44.27
C MET A 53 -44.64 -31.73 43.11
N LYS A 54 -45.80 -31.08 43.32
CA LYS A 54 -46.45 -30.27 42.29
C LYS A 54 -45.71 -28.96 42.03
N GLU A 55 -45.19 -28.26 43.05
CA GLU A 55 -44.34 -27.09 42.82
C GLU A 55 -43.01 -27.47 42.18
N GLN A 56 -42.38 -28.58 42.57
CA GLN A 56 -41.12 -29.02 41.96
C GLN A 56 -41.30 -29.47 40.51
N LEU A 57 -42.37 -30.19 40.18
CA LEU A 57 -42.69 -30.53 38.79
C LEU A 57 -43.13 -29.30 38.00
N ASP A 58 -44.07 -28.49 38.48
CA ASP A 58 -44.61 -27.38 37.69
C ASP A 58 -43.59 -26.25 37.50
N LYS A 59 -42.79 -25.88 38.52
CA LYS A 59 -41.74 -24.84 38.34
C LYS A 59 -40.50 -25.41 37.67
N GLY A 60 -40.03 -26.58 38.09
CA GLY A 60 -38.80 -27.16 37.56
C GLY A 60 -38.93 -27.57 36.11
N MET A 61 -40.03 -28.23 35.74
CA MET A 61 -40.25 -28.70 34.38
C MET A 61 -40.60 -27.53 33.44
N LYS A 62 -41.35 -26.52 33.91
CA LYS A 62 -41.65 -25.33 33.12
C LYS A 62 -40.44 -24.41 32.94
N GLU A 63 -39.60 -24.21 33.96
CA GLU A 63 -38.35 -23.46 33.76
C GLU A 63 -37.35 -24.22 32.88
N GLN A 64 -37.22 -25.54 33.01
CA GLN A 64 -36.31 -26.32 32.17
C GLN A 64 -36.77 -26.39 30.71
N LEU A 65 -38.08 -26.54 30.46
CA LEU A 65 -38.62 -26.49 29.10
C LEU A 65 -38.59 -25.06 28.55
N ASP A 66 -39.07 -24.04 29.27
CA ASP A 66 -39.15 -22.68 28.72
C ASP A 66 -37.78 -22.00 28.59
N LYS A 67 -36.85 -22.16 29.53
CA LYS A 67 -35.48 -21.58 29.38
C LYS A 67 -34.58 -22.48 28.54
N GLY A 68 -34.60 -23.79 28.78
CA GLY A 68 -33.70 -24.71 28.07
C GLY A 68 -34.02 -24.83 26.59
N MET A 69 -35.30 -24.97 26.24
CA MET A 69 -35.73 -25.10 24.86
C MET A 69 -35.66 -23.76 24.12
N LYS A 70 -35.94 -22.63 24.80
CA LYS A 70 -35.79 -21.29 24.22
C LYS A 70 -34.33 -20.85 24.07
N GLU A 71 -33.43 -21.17 25.00
CA GLU A 71 -32.00 -20.93 24.78
C GLU A 71 -31.42 -21.86 23.71
N GLN A 72 -31.83 -23.14 23.65
CA GLN A 72 -31.33 -24.04 22.61
C GLN A 72 -31.86 -23.67 21.21
N LEU A 73 -33.13 -23.28 21.07
CA LEU A 73 -33.65 -22.77 19.79
C LEU A 73 -33.11 -21.36 19.48
N ASP A 74 -33.20 -20.39 20.39
CA ASP A 74 -32.86 -19.00 20.06
C ASP A 74 -31.35 -18.75 19.98
N LYS A 75 -30.49 -19.43 20.77
CA LYS A 75 -29.04 -19.31 20.60
C LYS A 75 -28.50 -20.32 19.60
N GLY A 76 -28.91 -21.58 19.69
CA GLY A 76 -28.38 -22.64 18.83
C GLY A 76 -28.77 -22.45 17.37
N MET A 77 -30.05 -22.21 17.10
CA MET A 77 -30.55 -22.05 15.74
C MET A 77 -30.13 -20.70 15.14
N LYS A 78 -30.10 -19.62 15.95
CA LYS A 78 -29.64 -18.30 15.52
C LYS A 78 -28.13 -18.22 15.34
N GLU A 79 -27.30 -18.82 16.20
CA GLU A 79 -25.85 -18.91 15.95
C GLU A 79 -25.53 -19.84 14.78
N GLN A 80 -26.25 -20.96 14.59
CA GLN A 80 -25.98 -21.84 13.45
C GLN A 80 -26.47 -21.25 12.12
N LEU A 81 -27.63 -20.59 12.08
CA LEU A 81 -28.04 -19.84 10.89
C LEU A 81 -27.17 -18.59 10.70
N ASP A 82 -26.94 -17.77 11.71
CA ASP A 82 -26.19 -16.52 11.52
C ASP A 82 -24.70 -16.80 11.26
N LYS A 83 -24.04 -17.76 11.92
CA LYS A 83 -22.63 -18.09 11.59
C LYS A 83 -22.53 -18.94 10.34
N GLY A 84 -23.38 -19.96 10.18
CA GLY A 84 -23.32 -20.88 9.04
C GLY A 84 -23.73 -20.20 7.73
N MET A 85 -24.82 -19.43 7.74
CA MET A 85 -25.31 -18.73 6.55
C MET A 85 -24.45 -17.50 6.24
N LYS A 86 -23.94 -16.79 7.25
CA LYS A 86 -22.97 -15.70 7.05
C LYS A 86 -21.59 -16.20 6.64
N GLU A 87 -21.09 -17.34 7.11
CA GLU A 87 -19.87 -17.92 6.53
C GLU A 87 -20.09 -18.46 5.12
N LEU A 88 -21.23 -19.11 4.82
CA LEU A 88 -21.54 -19.58 3.47
C LEU A 88 -21.73 -18.42 2.47
N LEU A 89 -22.37 -17.33 2.88
CA LEU A 89 -22.51 -16.12 2.06
C LEU A 89 -21.21 -15.29 2.03
N ASP A 90 -20.60 -14.97 3.17
CA ASP A 90 -19.42 -14.09 3.22
C ASP A 90 -18.11 -14.77 2.84
N LYS A 91 -17.94 -16.10 2.96
CA LYS A 91 -16.76 -16.79 2.42
C LYS A 91 -17.04 -17.41 1.06
N GLY A 92 -18.18 -18.08 0.88
CA GLY A 92 -18.50 -18.73 -0.39
C GLY A 92 -18.76 -17.74 -1.52
N MET A 93 -19.61 -16.74 -1.28
CA MET A 93 -19.95 -15.73 -2.29
C MET A 93 -18.79 -14.74 -2.47
N LYS A 94 -18.08 -14.37 -1.39
CA LYS A 94 -16.90 -13.49 -1.47
C LYS A 94 -15.68 -14.17 -2.07
N GLU A 95 -15.38 -15.45 -1.80
CA GLU A 95 -14.31 -16.15 -2.53
C GLU A 95 -14.71 -16.39 -3.99
N GLN A 96 -15.98 -16.70 -4.31
CA GLN A 96 -16.38 -16.88 -5.70
C GLN A 96 -16.42 -15.55 -6.49
N LEU A 97 -16.82 -14.43 -5.88
CA LEU A 97 -16.70 -13.11 -6.50
C LEU A 97 -15.25 -12.61 -6.49
N ASP A 98 -14.53 -12.63 -5.36
CA ASP A 98 -13.18 -12.07 -5.26
C ASP A 98 -12.10 -12.96 -5.90
N LYS A 99 -12.28 -14.28 -6.04
CA LYS A 99 -11.38 -15.09 -6.89
C LYS A 99 -11.94 -15.22 -8.29
N GLY A 100 -13.21 -15.55 -8.48
CA GLY A 100 -13.76 -15.76 -9.83
C GLY A 100 -13.80 -14.49 -10.66
N MET A 101 -14.31 -13.38 -10.11
CA MET A 101 -14.44 -12.11 -10.82
C MET A 101 -13.09 -11.38 -10.91
N LYS A 102 -12.27 -11.41 -9.85
CA LYS A 102 -10.91 -10.84 -9.88
C LYS A 102 -9.97 -11.64 -10.76
N GLU A 103 -10.03 -12.97 -10.77
CA GLU A 103 -9.15 -13.77 -11.62
C GLU A 103 -9.63 -13.77 -13.08
N GLN A 104 -10.94 -13.65 -13.36
CA GLN A 104 -11.44 -13.46 -14.73
C GLN A 104 -11.27 -12.03 -15.26
N LEU A 105 -11.46 -10.98 -14.44
CA LEU A 105 -11.12 -9.61 -14.86
C LEU A 105 -9.60 -9.38 -14.86
N ASP A 106 -8.87 -9.74 -13.81
CA ASP A 106 -7.42 -9.45 -13.71
C ASP A 106 -6.56 -10.41 -14.52
N LYS A 107 -7.00 -11.62 -14.91
CA LYS A 107 -6.26 -12.39 -15.94
C LYS A 107 -6.84 -12.16 -17.33
N GLY A 108 -8.16 -12.18 -17.48
CA GLY A 108 -8.78 -12.02 -18.81
C GLY A 108 -8.62 -10.61 -19.36
N MET A 109 -8.99 -9.59 -18.59
CA MET A 109 -8.88 -8.20 -19.02
C MET A 109 -7.42 -7.75 -18.98
N LYS A 110 -6.63 -8.11 -17.97
CA LYS A 110 -5.20 -7.76 -17.93
C LYS A 110 -4.38 -8.51 -18.97
N GLU A 111 -4.58 -9.81 -19.23
CA GLU A 111 -3.87 -10.47 -20.35
C GLU A 111 -4.35 -9.97 -21.69
N GLN A 112 -5.64 -9.66 -21.90
CA GLN A 112 -6.10 -9.13 -23.18
C GLN A 112 -5.68 -7.68 -23.40
N LEU A 113 -5.65 -6.85 -22.35
CA LEU A 113 -5.15 -5.49 -22.42
C LEU A 113 -3.62 -5.49 -22.50
N ASP A 114 -2.91 -6.27 -21.68
CA ASP A 114 -1.45 -6.35 -21.72
C ASP A 114 -0.97 -7.01 -23.02
N LYS A 115 -1.57 -8.13 -23.47
CA LYS A 115 -1.19 -8.73 -24.76
C LYS A 115 -1.65 -7.86 -25.93
N GLY A 116 -2.85 -7.30 -25.89
CA GLY A 116 -3.34 -6.44 -26.97
C GLY A 116 -2.55 -5.13 -27.08
N MET A 117 -2.26 -4.48 -25.96
CA MET A 117 -1.47 -3.25 -25.89
C MET A 117 0.00 -3.55 -26.17
N LYS A 118 0.55 -4.66 -25.68
CA LYS A 118 1.90 -5.11 -26.03
C LYS A 118 2.01 -5.49 -27.51
N GLU A 119 1.05 -6.21 -28.10
CA GLU A 119 1.04 -6.53 -29.53
C GLU A 119 0.87 -5.28 -30.39
N LEU A 120 0.02 -4.32 -29.98
CA LEU A 120 -0.14 -3.03 -30.67
C LEU A 120 1.09 -2.14 -30.54
N LEU A 121 1.72 -2.08 -29.36
CA LEU A 121 3.00 -1.40 -29.15
C LEU A 121 4.11 -2.09 -29.92
N ASP A 122 4.25 -3.41 -29.83
CA ASP A 122 5.31 -4.19 -30.50
C ASP A 122 5.15 -4.12 -32.03
N GLU A 123 3.93 -4.20 -32.57
CA GLU A 123 3.67 -3.98 -34.00
C GLU A 123 3.91 -2.54 -34.42
N GLY A 124 3.50 -1.56 -33.60
CA GLY A 124 3.73 -0.14 -33.83
C GLY A 124 5.22 0.21 -33.80
N MET A 125 5.96 -0.29 -32.81
CA MET A 125 7.40 -0.15 -32.63
C MET A 125 8.15 -0.83 -33.77
N ASN A 126 7.80 -2.07 -34.15
CA ASN A 126 8.43 -2.77 -35.28
C ASN A 126 8.14 -2.09 -36.63
N LYS A 127 6.97 -1.46 -36.81
CA LYS A 127 6.68 -0.64 -38.00
C LYS A 127 7.42 0.69 -37.98
N CYS A 128 7.55 1.33 -36.81
CA CYS A 128 8.25 2.61 -36.66
C CYS A 128 9.78 2.47 -36.78
N CYS A 129 10.38 1.40 -36.26
CA CYS A 129 11.80 1.05 -36.45
C CYS A 129 12.16 0.72 -37.90
N LYS A 130 11.17 0.46 -38.78
CA LYS A 130 11.39 0.39 -40.24
C LYS A 130 11.29 1.76 -40.92
N LEU A 131 10.62 2.72 -40.30
CA LEU A 131 10.47 4.10 -40.79
C LEU A 131 11.63 5.02 -40.36
N THR A 132 12.42 4.63 -39.36
CA THR A 132 13.69 5.32 -39.03
C THR A 132 14.73 5.22 -40.15
N ASN A 133 14.55 4.29 -41.11
CA ASN A 133 15.44 4.16 -42.26
C ASN A 133 15.01 4.99 -43.50
N THR A 134 13.78 5.50 -43.59
CA THR A 134 13.36 6.36 -44.71
C THR A 134 12.10 7.16 -44.36
N ASP A 135 12.22 8.49 -44.38
CA ASP A 135 11.19 9.52 -44.61
C ASP A 135 10.33 10.09 -43.46
N VAL A 136 10.28 9.53 -42.24
CA VAL A 136 9.45 10.15 -41.15
C VAL A 136 10.27 11.01 -40.17
N CYS A 137 11.56 10.74 -39.99
CA CYS A 137 12.45 11.54 -39.12
C CYS A 137 13.12 12.73 -39.85
N LEU A 138 13.12 12.73 -41.18
CA LEU A 138 13.81 13.75 -41.99
C LEU A 138 13.29 15.19 -41.78
N PRO A 139 11.99 15.45 -41.54
CA PRO A 139 11.52 16.83 -41.31
C PRO A 139 11.83 17.36 -39.90
N LEU A 140 12.20 16.51 -38.93
CA LEU A 140 12.56 16.93 -37.56
C LEU A 140 14.08 17.22 -37.41
N LEU A 141 14.89 16.81 -38.39
CA LEU A 141 16.35 16.97 -38.43
C LEU A 141 16.81 18.29 -39.08
N SER A 142 15.92 19.28 -39.24
CA SER A 142 16.27 20.59 -39.81
C SER A 142 16.90 21.59 -38.81
N SER A 143 17.33 21.12 -37.63
CA SER A 143 17.97 21.88 -36.55
C SER A 143 19.24 21.13 -36.08
N PRO A 144 20.26 21.77 -35.48
CA PRO A 144 21.55 21.11 -35.25
C PRO A 144 21.34 19.91 -34.31
N GLY A 145 21.98 18.78 -34.64
CA GLY A 145 22.21 17.57 -33.84
C GLY A 145 21.26 17.22 -32.67
N PRO A 146 20.66 16.01 -32.64
CA PRO A 146 19.77 15.65 -31.56
C PRO A 146 20.51 15.61 -30.19
N PRO A 147 19.94 16.26 -29.15
CA PRO A 147 20.54 16.40 -27.83
C PRO A 147 20.54 15.07 -27.07
N LEU A 148 21.72 14.61 -26.67
CA LEU A 148 21.84 13.38 -25.90
C LEU A 148 21.57 13.60 -24.39
N PRO A 149 20.80 12.70 -23.76
CA PRO A 149 20.20 12.93 -22.44
C PRO A 149 20.94 12.30 -21.24
N GLN A 150 20.69 12.76 -20.01
CA GLN A 150 21.32 12.17 -18.82
C GLN A 150 20.50 12.32 -17.52
N ALA A 151 19.96 11.22 -17.02
CA ALA A 151 19.58 11.05 -15.62
C ALA A 151 19.83 9.59 -15.22
N PHE A 152 20.56 9.41 -14.13
CA PHE A 152 20.91 8.10 -13.58
C PHE A 152 20.31 7.95 -12.19
N ASN A 153 19.39 7.00 -12.01
CA ASN A 153 18.82 6.70 -10.69
C ASN A 153 19.85 5.93 -9.84
N VAL A 154 20.44 6.56 -8.83
CA VAL A 154 21.59 5.99 -8.09
C VAL A 154 21.25 5.54 -6.67
N ILE A 155 20.15 6.02 -6.08
CA ILE A 155 19.59 5.51 -4.83
C ILE A 155 18.08 5.28 -5.03
N ASN A 156 17.63 4.07 -4.72
CA ASN A 156 16.22 3.69 -4.75
C ASN A 156 15.61 3.74 -3.34
N GLY A 157 14.41 4.31 -3.26
CA GLY A 157 13.51 4.24 -2.11
C GLY A 157 12.11 3.86 -2.57
N GLY A 158 11.09 4.39 -1.89
CA GLY A 158 9.68 4.21 -2.23
C GLY A 158 9.31 2.74 -2.44
N SER A 159 8.51 2.49 -3.47
CA SER A 159 8.05 1.15 -3.87
C SER A 159 9.11 0.34 -4.62
N HIS A 160 10.24 0.94 -4.98
CA HIS A 160 11.34 0.30 -5.75
C HIS A 160 12.43 -0.34 -4.88
N ALA A 161 12.33 -0.20 -3.54
CA ALA A 161 13.32 -0.72 -2.61
C ALA A 161 12.72 -1.14 -1.25
N GLY A 162 13.23 -2.25 -0.71
CA GLY A 162 12.88 -2.77 0.62
C GLY A 162 13.53 -2.02 1.80
N ASN A 163 13.64 -0.69 1.72
CA ASN A 163 14.12 0.19 2.79
C ASN A 163 12.98 1.04 3.37
N LYS A 164 13.27 2.00 4.26
CA LYS A 164 12.26 2.92 4.82
C LYS A 164 12.06 4.20 4.02
N LEU A 165 13.06 4.60 3.24
CA LEU A 165 13.09 5.81 2.43
C LEU A 165 11.81 5.98 1.61
N ALA A 166 11.05 7.05 1.82
CA ALA A 166 9.76 7.23 1.17
C ALA A 166 9.86 7.64 -0.29
N MET A 167 10.75 8.59 -0.61
CA MET A 167 10.92 9.06 -2.00
C MET A 167 11.55 7.96 -2.85
N GLN A 168 11.07 7.84 -4.08
CA GLN A 168 11.31 6.67 -4.92
C GLN A 168 12.70 6.65 -5.56
N GLU A 169 13.17 7.79 -6.04
CA GLU A 169 14.42 7.87 -6.79
C GLU A 169 15.22 9.13 -6.48
N PHE A 170 16.53 8.94 -6.36
CA PHE A 170 17.49 10.03 -6.28
C PHE A 170 18.47 9.86 -7.42
N MET A 171 18.39 10.79 -8.36
CA MET A 171 19.08 10.75 -9.63
C MET A 171 20.27 11.70 -9.67
N VAL A 172 21.28 11.36 -10.43
CA VAL A 172 22.37 12.27 -10.80
C VAL A 172 22.32 12.60 -12.29
N LEU A 173 22.55 13.87 -12.60
CA LEU A 173 22.55 14.40 -13.96
C LEU A 173 23.90 15.07 -14.24
N PRO A 174 24.79 14.43 -15.03
CA PRO A 174 26.07 15.01 -15.44
C PRO A 174 25.93 16.14 -16.48
N VAL A 175 25.30 17.25 -16.12
CA VAL A 175 25.03 18.41 -17.01
C VAL A 175 26.29 19.15 -17.48
N GLY A 176 27.40 19.04 -16.75
CA GLY A 176 28.70 19.62 -17.13
C GLY A 176 29.64 18.65 -17.84
N ALA A 177 29.15 17.50 -18.32
CA ALA A 177 29.94 16.60 -19.17
C ALA A 177 30.12 17.19 -20.58
N GLU A 178 31.16 16.74 -21.28
CA GLU A 178 31.51 17.27 -22.62
C GLU A 178 30.75 16.58 -23.77
N SER A 179 30.30 15.36 -23.52
CA SER A 179 29.59 14.49 -24.46
C SER A 179 28.73 13.52 -23.69
N PHE A 180 27.85 12.78 -24.37
CA PHE A 180 27.06 11.75 -23.70
C PHE A 180 27.93 10.60 -23.21
N ARG A 181 28.93 10.17 -23.99
CA ARG A 181 29.92 9.19 -23.52
C ARG A 181 30.65 9.67 -22.26
N ASP A 182 31.02 10.95 -22.17
CA ASP A 182 31.61 11.52 -20.95
C ASP A 182 30.58 11.56 -19.81
N ALA A 183 29.32 11.87 -20.09
CA ALA A 183 28.25 11.83 -19.09
C ALA A 183 28.03 10.42 -18.51
N VAL A 184 28.03 9.38 -19.34
CA VAL A 184 27.97 7.97 -18.91
C VAL A 184 29.19 7.62 -18.05
N ARG A 185 30.39 8.04 -18.45
CA ARG A 185 31.62 7.84 -17.65
C ARG A 185 31.50 8.50 -16.27
N VAL A 186 31.15 9.78 -16.21
CA VAL A 186 30.97 10.54 -14.98
C VAL A 186 29.92 9.89 -14.08
N GLY A 187 28.77 9.51 -14.64
CA GLY A 187 27.70 8.82 -13.91
C GLY A 187 28.14 7.47 -13.34
N ALA A 188 28.88 6.67 -14.11
CA ALA A 188 29.39 5.38 -13.67
C ALA A 188 30.48 5.50 -12.58
N GLU A 189 31.43 6.43 -12.73
CA GLU A 189 32.47 6.70 -11.73
C GLU A 189 31.87 7.21 -10.42
N LEU A 190 30.88 8.11 -10.50
CA LEU A 190 30.14 8.59 -9.33
C LEU A 190 29.37 7.44 -8.66
N TYR A 191 28.68 6.59 -9.44
CA TYR A 191 27.95 5.44 -8.91
C TYR A 191 28.85 4.45 -8.15
N GLN A 192 30.07 4.19 -8.63
CA GLN A 192 31.03 3.35 -7.90
C GLN A 192 31.56 4.06 -6.64
N THR A 193 31.79 5.37 -6.70
CA THR A 193 32.16 6.17 -5.52
C THR A 193 31.06 6.14 -4.46
N LEU A 194 29.80 6.31 -4.87
CA LEU A 194 28.63 6.25 -4.00
C LEU A 194 28.50 4.86 -3.33
N ARG A 195 28.80 3.79 -4.07
CA ARG A 195 28.84 2.43 -3.51
C ARG A 195 29.78 2.34 -2.31
N GLU A 196 30.98 2.89 -2.42
CA GLU A 196 31.97 2.83 -1.35
C GLU A 196 31.57 3.74 -0.18
N VAL A 197 30.99 4.92 -0.44
CA VAL A 197 30.42 5.79 0.61
C VAL A 197 29.32 5.07 1.40
N ILE A 198 28.38 4.44 0.72
CA ILE A 198 27.28 3.68 1.36
C ILE A 198 27.84 2.49 2.12
N LYS A 199 28.78 1.75 1.53
CA LYS A 199 29.43 0.60 2.18
C LYS A 199 30.17 0.99 3.45
N GLU A 200 30.88 2.11 3.43
CA GLU A 200 31.61 2.63 4.58
C GLU A 200 30.66 2.99 5.74
N LYS A 201 29.52 3.64 5.43
CA LYS A 201 28.58 4.14 6.44
C LYS A 201 27.58 3.08 6.93
N TYR A 202 27.07 2.22 6.05
CA TYR A 202 25.97 1.29 6.33
C TYR A 202 26.33 -0.20 6.15
N GLY A 203 27.56 -0.49 5.72
CA GLY A 203 28.04 -1.84 5.50
C GLY A 203 27.71 -2.42 4.12
N GLN A 204 28.31 -3.57 3.81
CA GLN A 204 28.24 -4.21 2.50
C GLN A 204 26.80 -4.51 2.02
N ASN A 205 25.91 -4.89 2.93
CA ASN A 205 24.53 -5.25 2.59
C ASN A 205 23.70 -4.06 2.09
N ALA A 206 24.07 -2.82 2.44
CA ALA A 206 23.41 -1.61 1.97
C ALA A 206 23.76 -1.25 0.51
N THR A 207 24.72 -1.96 -0.10
CA THR A 207 25.12 -1.77 -1.50
C THR A 207 24.43 -2.72 -2.48
N ASN A 208 23.44 -3.47 -2.01
CA ASN A 208 22.52 -4.16 -2.90
C ASN A 208 21.68 -3.12 -3.65
N VAL A 209 21.18 -3.51 -4.83
CA VAL A 209 20.47 -2.62 -5.73
C VAL A 209 18.97 -2.91 -5.74
N GLY A 210 18.17 -1.86 -5.97
CA GLY A 210 16.74 -1.94 -6.22
C GLY A 210 16.41 -2.38 -7.65
N ASP A 211 15.15 -2.21 -8.03
CA ASP A 211 14.63 -2.65 -9.33
C ASP A 211 15.33 -1.96 -10.51
N GLU A 212 15.70 -0.69 -10.34
CA GLU A 212 16.30 0.15 -11.39
C GLU A 212 17.83 0.25 -11.30
N GLY A 213 18.42 -0.52 -10.39
CA GLY A 213 19.87 -0.64 -10.26
C GLY A 213 20.51 0.38 -9.33
N GLY A 214 19.76 1.32 -8.75
CA GLY A 214 20.27 2.22 -7.70
C GLY A 214 20.44 1.48 -6.37
N PHE A 215 21.28 1.99 -5.48
CA PHE A 215 21.50 1.38 -4.16
C PHE A 215 20.27 1.52 -3.27
N ALA A 216 20.05 0.54 -2.40
CA ALA A 216 18.92 0.52 -1.46
C ALA A 216 19.40 0.52 0.01
N PRO A 217 20.08 1.57 0.49
CA PRO A 217 20.47 1.67 1.90
C PRO A 217 19.23 1.75 2.79
N ASN A 218 19.31 1.18 3.99
CA ASN A 218 18.21 1.20 4.96
C ASN A 218 18.15 2.54 5.73
N ILE A 219 17.86 3.61 5.01
CA ILE A 219 17.68 4.96 5.54
C ILE A 219 16.20 5.34 5.51
N LEU A 220 15.80 6.27 6.39
CA LEU A 220 14.44 6.81 6.46
C LEU A 220 14.39 8.23 5.90
N GLU A 221 15.29 9.10 6.36
CA GLU A 221 15.34 10.51 6.00
C GLU A 221 15.77 10.70 4.54
N ASN A 222 14.99 11.48 3.77
CA ASN A 222 15.31 11.79 2.38
C ASN A 222 16.55 12.68 2.24
N THR A 223 16.80 13.53 3.24
CA THR A 223 18.02 14.36 3.32
C THR A 223 19.29 13.52 3.42
N GLU A 224 19.22 12.35 4.08
CA GLU A 224 20.36 11.44 4.18
C GLU A 224 20.73 10.86 2.80
N ALA A 225 19.75 10.58 1.93
CA ALA A 225 20.02 10.15 0.56
C ALA A 225 20.72 11.26 -0.25
N LEU A 226 20.25 12.51 -0.13
CA LEU A 226 20.87 13.67 -0.77
C LEU A 226 22.30 13.91 -0.26
N GLU A 227 22.54 13.76 1.04
CA GLU A 227 23.86 13.93 1.65
C GLU A 227 24.87 12.86 1.19
N LEU A 228 24.42 11.61 1.05
CA LEU A 228 25.24 10.53 0.48
C LEU A 228 25.66 10.84 -0.96
N ILE A 229 24.73 11.33 -1.78
CA ILE A 229 25.00 11.70 -3.18
C ILE A 229 25.94 12.90 -3.23
N LYS A 230 25.70 13.94 -2.43
CA LYS A 230 26.57 15.11 -2.33
C LYS A 230 28.00 14.72 -1.94
N THR A 231 28.14 13.88 -0.91
CA THR A 231 29.44 13.35 -0.49
C THR A 231 30.12 12.56 -1.61
N ALA A 232 29.38 11.76 -2.37
CA ALA A 232 29.91 11.02 -3.50
C ALA A 232 30.35 11.92 -4.67
N ILE A 233 29.57 12.97 -4.98
CA ILE A 233 29.91 14.00 -5.98
C ILE A 233 31.24 14.67 -5.60
N GLU A 234 31.38 15.09 -4.34
CA GLU A 234 32.60 15.74 -3.83
C GLU A 234 33.80 14.78 -3.86
N LYS A 235 33.65 13.55 -3.37
CA LYS A 235 34.72 12.53 -3.39
C LYS A 235 35.16 12.16 -4.80
N ALA A 236 34.24 12.12 -5.77
CA ALA A 236 34.55 11.83 -7.17
C ALA A 236 35.15 13.03 -7.92
N GLY A 237 35.15 14.23 -7.33
CA GLY A 237 35.66 15.44 -7.97
C GLY A 237 34.74 16.00 -9.06
N PHE A 238 33.43 15.79 -8.94
CA PHE A 238 32.44 16.17 -9.97
C PHE A 238 31.47 17.28 -9.53
N THR A 239 31.80 18.05 -8.50
CA THR A 239 30.96 19.13 -7.95
C THR A 239 30.47 20.12 -9.01
N ASP A 240 31.32 20.51 -9.97
CA ASP A 240 30.94 21.46 -11.02
C ASP A 240 30.25 20.81 -12.23
N LYS A 241 30.15 19.46 -12.26
CA LYS A 241 29.64 18.70 -13.42
C LYS A 241 28.29 18.04 -13.17
N VAL A 242 27.96 17.73 -11.91
CA VAL A 242 26.81 16.88 -11.57
C VAL A 242 25.82 17.64 -10.71
N VAL A 243 24.55 17.57 -11.10
CA VAL A 243 23.39 18.06 -10.35
C VAL A 243 22.46 16.89 -10.01
N ILE A 244 21.48 17.12 -9.14
CA ILE A 244 20.59 16.08 -8.61
C ILE A 244 19.18 16.26 -9.19
N GLY A 245 18.54 15.13 -9.51
CA GLY A 245 17.11 15.04 -9.78
C GLY A 245 16.44 14.11 -8.78
N MET A 246 15.14 14.24 -8.56
CA MET A 246 14.39 13.39 -7.64
C MET A 246 13.10 12.93 -8.31
N ASP A 247 12.71 11.69 -8.09
CA ASP A 247 11.34 11.24 -8.25
C ASP A 247 10.80 10.86 -6.88
N VAL A 248 9.81 11.63 -6.48
CA VAL A 248 9.18 11.50 -5.18
C VAL A 248 8.14 10.38 -5.21
N ALA A 249 7.39 10.23 -6.30
CA ALA A 249 6.20 9.38 -6.40
C ALA A 249 5.22 9.57 -5.23
N ALA A 250 4.86 10.83 -4.93
CA ALA A 250 4.10 11.17 -3.71
C ALA A 250 2.71 10.52 -3.62
N SER A 251 2.11 10.15 -4.75
CA SER A 251 0.86 9.38 -4.81
C SER A 251 0.93 8.07 -3.99
N GLU A 252 2.10 7.41 -3.93
CA GLU A 252 2.29 6.14 -3.20
C GLU A 252 2.09 6.30 -1.69
N PHE A 253 2.45 7.47 -1.16
CA PHE A 253 2.37 7.78 0.25
C PHE A 253 1.37 8.88 0.60
N TYR A 254 0.50 9.24 -0.34
CA TYR A 254 -0.65 10.09 -0.07
C TYR A 254 -1.70 9.32 0.77
N LYS A 255 -2.23 9.99 1.80
CA LYS A 255 -3.16 9.45 2.80
C LYS A 255 -4.11 10.55 3.26
N GLU A 256 -5.35 10.51 2.78
CA GLU A 256 -6.47 11.35 3.26
C GLU A 256 -6.15 12.87 3.27
N GLY A 257 -5.57 13.41 2.19
CA GLY A 257 -5.22 14.85 2.11
C GLY A 257 -3.87 15.21 2.72
N LYS A 258 -3.08 14.21 3.14
CA LYS A 258 -1.74 14.37 3.73
C LYS A 258 -0.76 13.35 3.14
N TYR A 259 0.51 13.43 3.53
CA TYR A 259 1.60 12.60 3.05
C TYR A 259 2.31 11.86 4.19
N ASP A 260 2.54 10.56 4.02
CA ASP A 260 3.20 9.69 4.98
C ASP A 260 4.65 9.34 4.55
N LEU A 261 5.63 10.12 5.01
CA LEU A 261 7.05 9.88 4.68
C LEU A 261 7.67 8.62 5.31
N ASP A 262 6.89 7.79 6.01
CA ASP A 262 7.32 6.49 6.51
C ASP A 262 6.25 5.40 6.21
N PHE A 263 5.55 5.53 5.06
CA PHE A 263 4.43 4.67 4.64
C PHE A 263 4.72 3.16 4.60
N LYS A 264 6.00 2.77 4.55
CA LYS A 264 6.46 1.37 4.59
C LYS A 264 6.52 0.78 6.00
N SER A 265 6.49 1.62 7.03
CA SER A 265 6.34 1.22 8.43
C SER A 265 4.85 1.09 8.79
N PRO A 266 4.49 0.43 9.91
CA PRO A 266 3.10 0.32 10.35
C PRO A 266 2.36 1.66 10.35
N PRO A 267 1.08 1.71 9.92
CA PRO A 267 0.35 2.96 9.75
C PRO A 267 0.30 3.82 11.02
N ASN A 268 0.57 5.12 10.88
CA ASN A 268 0.48 6.09 11.97
C ASN A 268 0.07 7.47 11.43
N ALA A 269 -1.18 7.87 11.64
CA ALA A 269 -1.71 9.14 11.12
C ALA A 269 -1.06 10.39 11.74
N ASP A 270 -0.46 10.30 12.93
CA ASP A 270 0.12 11.44 13.64
C ASP A 270 1.40 11.97 12.99
N ARG A 271 2.07 11.17 12.16
CA ARG A 271 3.29 11.57 11.43
C ARG A 271 3.01 12.13 10.04
N HIS A 272 1.75 12.12 9.60
CA HIS A 272 1.40 12.59 8.27
C HIS A 272 1.56 14.12 8.20
N ILE A 273 2.25 14.58 7.16
CA ILE A 273 2.49 16.00 6.91
C ILE A 273 1.55 16.52 5.83
N SER A 274 1.24 17.82 5.89
CA SER A 274 0.45 18.52 4.88
C SER A 274 1.24 18.75 3.59
N ALA A 275 0.53 19.09 2.51
CA ALA A 275 1.14 19.50 1.24
C ALA A 275 2.07 20.72 1.41
N GLN A 276 1.71 21.66 2.29
CA GLN A 276 2.55 22.82 2.59
C GLN A 276 3.87 22.42 3.27
N GLU A 277 3.81 21.58 4.30
CA GLU A 277 5.02 21.10 5.00
C GLU A 277 5.93 20.31 4.06
N LEU A 278 5.34 19.54 3.13
CA LEU A 278 6.09 18.82 2.10
C LEU A 278 6.72 19.77 1.06
N CYS A 279 6.00 20.82 0.64
CA CYS A 279 6.53 21.87 -0.22
C CYS A 279 7.72 22.60 0.43
N ASP A 280 7.60 22.95 1.72
CA ASP A 280 8.66 23.61 2.48
C ASP A 280 9.91 22.72 2.59
N MET A 281 9.71 21.40 2.74
CA MET A 281 10.79 20.42 2.70
C MET A 281 11.52 20.41 1.33
N TYR A 282 10.79 20.42 0.22
CA TYR A 282 11.41 20.47 -1.11
C TYR A 282 12.17 21.77 -1.35
N GLN A 283 11.65 22.91 -0.88
CA GLN A 283 12.39 24.17 -0.94
C GLN A 283 13.70 24.09 -0.15
N GLY A 284 13.70 23.45 1.02
CA GLY A 284 14.92 23.10 1.74
C GLY A 284 15.90 22.29 0.88
N PHE A 285 15.42 21.25 0.20
CA PHE A 285 16.28 20.42 -0.66
C PHE A 285 16.90 21.20 -1.81
N VAL A 286 16.12 22.06 -2.46
CA VAL A 286 16.59 22.90 -3.57
C VAL A 286 17.59 23.96 -3.10
N ASN A 287 17.47 24.45 -1.86
CA ASN A 287 18.38 25.44 -1.31
C ASN A 287 19.71 24.83 -0.82
N ASP A 288 19.65 23.62 -0.25
CA ASP A 288 20.79 23.01 0.45
C ASP A 288 21.60 22.04 -0.44
N TYR A 289 21.01 21.56 -1.53
CA TYR A 289 21.58 20.59 -2.46
C TYR A 289 21.43 21.07 -3.92
N PRO A 290 22.27 20.59 -4.86
CA PRO A 290 22.17 20.98 -6.28
C PRO A 290 20.99 20.28 -6.99
N VAL A 291 19.80 20.30 -6.39
CA VAL A 291 18.58 19.71 -6.96
C VAL A 291 18.03 20.64 -8.03
N VAL A 292 17.89 20.12 -9.25
CA VAL A 292 17.44 20.89 -10.42
C VAL A 292 16.16 20.35 -11.06
N SER A 293 15.69 19.18 -10.60
CA SER A 293 14.48 18.54 -11.11
C SER A 293 13.80 17.73 -10.00
N ILE A 294 12.49 17.92 -9.81
CA ILE A 294 11.65 17.10 -8.93
C ILE A 294 10.44 16.59 -9.71
N GLU A 295 10.28 15.27 -9.74
CA GLU A 295 9.17 14.54 -10.35
C GLU A 295 8.17 14.09 -9.27
N ASP A 296 6.88 14.20 -9.60
CA ASP A 296 5.75 13.83 -8.74
C ASP A 296 5.85 14.27 -7.26
N PRO A 297 6.09 15.56 -6.98
CA PRO A 297 6.20 16.08 -5.61
C PRO A 297 4.91 15.94 -4.79
N PHE A 298 3.75 15.82 -5.44
CA PHE A 298 2.46 15.64 -4.79
C PHE A 298 1.65 14.55 -5.46
N ASP A 299 0.57 14.16 -4.80
CA ASP A 299 -0.41 13.22 -5.34
C ASP A 299 -0.92 13.68 -6.71
N GLN A 300 -1.19 12.71 -7.58
CA GLN A 300 -1.65 12.93 -8.95
C GLN A 300 -2.89 13.83 -9.07
N ASP A 301 -3.72 13.93 -8.02
CA ASP A 301 -4.92 14.77 -8.02
C ASP A 301 -4.85 15.97 -7.04
N ASP A 302 -3.71 16.23 -6.39
CA ASP A 302 -3.51 17.43 -5.55
C ASP A 302 -3.04 18.67 -6.34
N TRP A 303 -3.83 19.03 -7.36
CA TRP A 303 -3.53 20.12 -8.29
C TRP A 303 -3.16 21.48 -7.65
N PRO A 304 -3.79 21.92 -6.54
CA PRO A 304 -3.39 23.14 -5.86
C PRO A 304 -1.96 23.09 -5.33
N ALA A 305 -1.52 21.96 -4.76
CA ALA A 305 -0.17 21.80 -4.24
C ALA A 305 0.88 21.85 -5.36
N TRP A 306 0.62 21.18 -6.47
CA TRP A 306 1.45 21.23 -7.68
C TRP A 306 1.65 22.66 -8.19
N SER A 307 0.54 23.38 -8.37
CA SER A 307 0.55 24.77 -8.88
C SER A 307 1.29 25.71 -7.92
N GLN A 308 1.09 25.53 -6.61
CA GLN A 308 1.78 26.30 -5.58
C GLN A 308 3.29 26.07 -5.62
N MET A 309 3.75 24.81 -5.64
CA MET A 309 5.16 24.50 -5.67
C MET A 309 5.82 25.02 -6.93
N THR A 310 5.23 24.76 -8.11
CA THR A 310 5.76 25.22 -9.40
C THR A 310 5.89 26.73 -9.48
N ALA A 311 4.98 27.48 -8.84
CA ALA A 311 5.10 28.94 -8.72
C ALA A 311 6.22 29.39 -7.74
N SER A 312 6.62 28.52 -6.80
CA SER A 312 7.59 28.85 -5.75
C SER A 312 9.04 28.47 -6.08
N VAL A 313 9.28 27.62 -7.08
CA VAL A 313 10.63 27.12 -7.42
C VAL A 313 11.02 27.47 -8.86
N GLY A 314 12.32 27.70 -9.09
CA GLY A 314 12.89 27.96 -10.43
C GLY A 314 13.36 26.70 -11.18
N ILE A 315 13.27 25.54 -10.54
CA ILE A 315 13.78 24.27 -11.06
C ILE A 315 12.80 23.62 -12.05
N GLN A 316 13.17 22.45 -12.58
CA GLN A 316 12.26 21.61 -13.33
C GLN A 316 11.29 20.88 -12.36
N VAL A 317 9.99 20.91 -12.66
CA VAL A 317 8.95 20.14 -11.98
C VAL A 317 8.33 19.21 -13.02
N VAL A 318 8.45 17.90 -12.81
CA VAL A 318 8.08 16.88 -13.79
C VAL A 318 6.76 16.23 -13.38
N GLY A 319 5.78 16.20 -14.29
CA GLY A 319 4.54 15.45 -14.10
C GLY A 319 4.63 14.06 -14.72
N ASP A 320 4.59 13.01 -13.90
CA ASP A 320 4.47 11.62 -14.30
C ASP A 320 3.05 11.10 -14.04
N ASP A 321 2.70 10.68 -12.83
CA ASP A 321 1.34 10.23 -12.49
C ASP A 321 0.32 11.36 -12.63
N LEU A 322 0.76 12.61 -12.44
CA LEU A 322 -0.08 13.79 -12.70
C LEU A 322 -0.58 13.82 -14.16
N THR A 323 0.24 13.41 -15.12
CA THR A 323 -0.05 13.58 -16.55
C THR A 323 -0.31 12.28 -17.27
N VAL A 324 0.26 11.16 -16.81
CA VAL A 324 0.23 9.81 -17.38
C VAL A 324 0.40 9.78 -18.89
N THR A 325 1.28 10.64 -19.43
CA THR A 325 1.49 10.83 -20.88
C THR A 325 0.17 11.09 -21.65
N ASN A 326 -0.86 11.62 -20.98
CA ASN A 326 -2.21 11.79 -21.51
C ASN A 326 -2.47 13.25 -21.90
N PRO A 327 -2.78 13.56 -23.18
CA PRO A 327 -2.99 14.92 -23.64
C PRO A 327 -4.00 15.73 -22.81
N LYS A 328 -5.08 15.13 -22.32
CA LYS A 328 -6.09 15.86 -21.52
C LYS A 328 -5.56 16.28 -20.15
N ARG A 329 -4.76 15.43 -19.50
CA ARG A 329 -4.15 15.78 -18.21
C ARG A 329 -3.00 16.77 -18.41
N ILE A 330 -2.28 16.68 -19.52
CA ILE A 330 -1.26 17.67 -19.92
C ILE A 330 -1.90 19.04 -20.14
N GLU A 331 -2.99 19.13 -20.91
CA GLU A 331 -3.76 20.37 -21.13
C GLU A 331 -4.20 20.99 -19.80
N ARG A 332 -4.76 20.19 -18.89
CA ARG A 332 -5.13 20.66 -17.57
C ARG A 332 -3.92 21.17 -16.77
N ALA A 333 -2.81 20.42 -16.78
CA ALA A 333 -1.59 20.80 -16.08
C ALA A 333 -0.97 22.09 -16.63
N LEU A 334 -1.12 22.36 -17.93
CA LEU A 334 -0.78 23.62 -18.56
C LEU A 334 -1.69 24.77 -18.08
N GLU A 335 -3.01 24.56 -18.06
CA GLU A 335 -3.99 25.54 -17.59
C GLU A 335 -3.75 25.94 -16.13
N GLU A 336 -3.50 24.95 -15.27
CA GLU A 336 -3.28 25.15 -13.84
C GLU A 336 -1.82 25.58 -13.52
N ARG A 337 -0.91 25.52 -14.51
CA ARG A 337 0.54 25.73 -14.31
C ARG A 337 1.11 24.80 -13.24
N ALA A 338 0.65 23.55 -13.26
CA ALA A 338 0.93 22.55 -12.23
C ALA A 338 2.38 22.05 -12.29
N CYS A 339 2.98 21.94 -13.48
CA CYS A 339 4.38 21.54 -13.66
C CYS A 339 4.97 22.22 -14.92
N ASN A 340 6.24 21.93 -15.25
CA ASN A 340 6.93 22.52 -16.40
C ASN A 340 7.77 21.52 -17.21
N CYS A 341 7.56 20.22 -16.96
CA CYS A 341 8.16 19.13 -17.69
C CYS A 341 7.23 17.91 -17.69
N LEU A 342 7.17 17.22 -18.82
CA LEU A 342 6.43 15.96 -18.98
C LEU A 342 7.38 14.77 -18.79
N LEU A 343 7.03 13.81 -17.94
CA LEU A 343 7.64 12.49 -18.04
C LEU A 343 6.92 11.67 -19.12
N LEU A 344 7.64 11.28 -20.16
CA LEU A 344 7.06 10.58 -21.32
C LEU A 344 7.29 9.07 -21.20
N LYS A 345 6.23 8.33 -20.85
CA LYS A 345 6.21 6.85 -20.84
C LYS A 345 5.24 6.35 -21.91
N VAL A 346 5.78 5.80 -23.00
CA VAL A 346 4.99 5.36 -24.17
C VAL A 346 3.88 4.38 -23.78
N ASN A 347 4.14 3.50 -22.81
CA ASN A 347 3.17 2.50 -22.39
C ASN A 347 2.07 3.02 -21.46
N GLN A 348 2.15 4.25 -20.94
CA GLN A 348 1.03 4.88 -20.23
C GLN A 348 -0.08 5.29 -21.21
N ILE A 349 0.28 5.75 -22.42
CA ILE A 349 -0.69 6.20 -23.43
C ILE A 349 -1.04 5.10 -24.44
N GLY A 350 -0.12 4.17 -24.71
CA GLY A 350 -0.41 2.95 -25.47
C GLY A 350 -0.02 2.96 -26.94
N SER A 351 0.40 4.10 -27.48
CA SER A 351 0.88 4.18 -28.85
C SER A 351 2.03 5.17 -29.01
N VAL A 352 2.92 4.88 -29.97
CA VAL A 352 4.02 5.77 -30.33
C VAL A 352 3.48 7.11 -30.86
N THR A 353 2.40 7.08 -31.64
CA THR A 353 1.79 8.31 -32.20
C THR A 353 1.29 9.24 -31.11
N GLU A 354 0.56 8.72 -30.13
CA GLU A 354 0.04 9.55 -29.03
C GLU A 354 1.16 10.02 -28.11
N ALA A 355 2.21 9.21 -27.89
CA ALA A 355 3.39 9.67 -27.16
C ALA A 355 4.10 10.83 -27.87
N ILE A 356 4.26 10.77 -29.20
CA ILE A 356 4.82 11.88 -29.98
C ILE A 356 3.92 13.12 -29.89
N GLN A 357 2.59 12.96 -29.93
CA GLN A 357 1.65 14.07 -29.79
C GLN A 357 1.73 14.71 -28.39
N ALA A 358 1.82 13.91 -27.34
CA ALA A 358 2.02 14.38 -25.97
C ALA A 358 3.34 15.16 -25.82
N CYS A 359 4.43 14.63 -26.39
CA CYS A 359 5.72 15.31 -26.43
C CYS A 359 5.62 16.68 -27.12
N LYS A 360 5.03 16.73 -28.32
CA LYS A 360 4.85 17.98 -29.07
C LYS A 360 3.98 18.99 -28.31
N LEU A 361 2.88 18.55 -27.73
CA LEU A 361 2.01 19.39 -26.92
C LEU A 361 2.78 20.04 -25.77
N ALA A 362 3.62 19.28 -25.07
CA ALA A 362 4.47 19.81 -24.00
C ALA A 362 5.50 20.83 -24.55
N GLN A 363 6.26 20.45 -25.59
CA GLN A 363 7.31 21.30 -26.17
C GLN A 363 6.75 22.61 -26.77
N GLU A 364 5.61 22.57 -27.46
CA GLU A 364 4.93 23.74 -28.04
C GLU A 364 4.48 24.74 -26.97
N ASN A 365 4.25 24.27 -25.73
CA ASN A 365 3.92 25.10 -24.59
C ASN A 365 5.13 25.44 -23.71
N GLY A 366 6.35 25.21 -24.21
CA GLY A 366 7.60 25.58 -23.53
C GLY A 366 7.99 24.68 -22.36
N TRP A 367 7.39 23.49 -22.25
CA TRP A 367 7.80 22.50 -21.26
C TRP A 367 8.99 21.68 -21.75
N GLY A 368 9.79 21.22 -20.79
CA GLY A 368 10.71 20.11 -21.02
C GLY A 368 9.95 18.80 -21.23
N VAL A 369 10.63 17.80 -21.81
CA VAL A 369 10.12 16.43 -21.86
C VAL A 369 11.26 15.51 -21.45
N MET A 370 11.01 14.60 -20.52
CA MET A 370 11.95 13.57 -20.11
C MET A 370 11.40 12.22 -20.53
N VAL A 371 12.03 11.61 -21.54
CA VAL A 371 11.68 10.25 -21.96
C VAL A 371 12.07 9.29 -20.84
N SER A 372 11.17 8.37 -20.49
CA SER A 372 11.36 7.53 -19.31
C SER A 372 11.16 6.05 -19.59
N HIS A 373 11.95 5.26 -18.89
CA HIS A 373 11.78 3.82 -18.79
C HIS A 373 10.60 3.46 -17.86
N ARG A 374 10.49 2.17 -17.55
CA ARG A 374 9.67 1.65 -16.45
C ARG A 374 10.55 0.89 -15.46
N SER A 375 10.10 0.79 -14.22
CA SER A 375 10.78 -0.03 -13.20
C SER A 375 10.88 -1.50 -13.62
N GLY A 376 9.84 -2.05 -14.23
CA GLY A 376 9.93 -3.31 -14.99
C GLY A 376 10.33 -3.07 -16.44
N GLU A 377 11.61 -3.27 -16.77
CA GLU A 377 12.15 -3.13 -18.13
C GLU A 377 12.70 -4.43 -18.72
N THR A 378 13.09 -4.35 -19.98
CA THR A 378 13.54 -5.35 -20.92
C THR A 378 14.85 -4.90 -21.59
N GLU A 379 15.42 -5.77 -22.40
CA GLU A 379 16.58 -5.49 -23.23
C GLU A 379 16.31 -4.57 -24.44
N ASP A 380 15.04 -4.27 -24.74
CA ASP A 380 14.64 -3.38 -25.84
C ASP A 380 15.31 -2.00 -25.68
N THR A 381 15.59 -1.29 -26.77
CA THR A 381 16.30 0.01 -26.71
C THR A 381 15.52 1.17 -27.30
N PHE A 382 14.23 0.98 -27.61
CA PHE A 382 13.38 1.94 -28.31
C PHE A 382 13.42 3.35 -27.72
N ILE A 383 13.40 3.48 -26.40
CA ILE A 383 13.41 4.80 -25.75
C ILE A 383 14.73 5.58 -25.95
N ALA A 384 15.83 4.89 -26.25
CA ALA A 384 17.11 5.53 -26.61
C ALA A 384 17.03 6.21 -27.99
N ASP A 385 16.42 5.56 -28.97
CA ASP A 385 16.19 6.15 -30.29
C ASP A 385 15.08 7.21 -30.22
N LEU A 386 14.04 6.97 -29.42
CA LEU A 386 12.91 7.90 -29.24
C LEU A 386 13.36 9.24 -28.67
N VAL A 387 14.18 9.25 -27.61
CA VAL A 387 14.61 10.50 -26.96
C VAL A 387 15.45 11.39 -27.89
N VAL A 388 16.27 10.75 -28.73
CA VAL A 388 17.07 11.40 -29.78
C VAL A 388 16.16 11.93 -30.87
N GLY A 389 15.24 11.11 -31.40
CA GLY A 389 14.32 11.51 -32.47
C GLY A 389 13.33 12.59 -32.06
N LEU A 390 12.96 12.66 -30.78
CA LEU A 390 12.11 13.71 -30.20
C LEU A 390 12.89 14.97 -29.77
N CYS A 391 14.22 14.92 -29.82
CA CYS A 391 15.13 16.01 -29.44
C CYS A 391 14.82 16.60 -28.04
N THR A 392 14.52 15.74 -27.06
CA THR A 392 14.04 16.21 -25.75
C THR A 392 15.15 16.62 -24.79
N GLY A 393 16.36 16.09 -24.99
CA GLY A 393 17.56 16.44 -24.22
C GLY A 393 17.69 15.81 -22.84
N GLN A 394 16.72 14.98 -22.41
CA GLN A 394 16.77 14.29 -21.12
C GLN A 394 16.01 12.95 -21.14
N ILE A 395 16.56 11.95 -20.42
CA ILE A 395 16.12 10.56 -20.36
C ILE A 395 16.37 10.06 -18.95
N LYS A 396 15.40 9.32 -18.43
CA LYS A 396 15.50 8.56 -17.19
C LYS A 396 15.41 7.08 -17.55
N ALA A 397 16.56 6.39 -17.51
CA ALA A 397 16.64 4.98 -17.92
C ALA A 397 17.29 4.07 -16.86
N GLY A 398 17.39 4.53 -15.60
CA GLY A 398 17.87 3.76 -14.45
C GLY A 398 19.31 4.07 -14.04
N ALA A 399 19.90 3.22 -13.22
CA ALA A 399 21.30 3.35 -12.85
C ALA A 399 22.23 2.96 -14.02
N PRO A 400 23.54 3.32 -13.97
CA PRO A 400 24.57 2.65 -14.76
C PRO A 400 24.85 1.23 -14.22
N CYS A 401 23.79 0.46 -13.96
CA CYS A 401 23.78 -0.89 -13.42
C CYS A 401 22.54 -1.61 -13.95
N ARG A 402 22.63 -2.94 -14.11
CA ARG A 402 21.61 -3.83 -14.70
C ARG A 402 21.40 -3.60 -16.22
N SER A 403 21.38 -4.68 -16.99
CA SER A 403 21.53 -4.60 -18.45
C SER A 403 20.31 -4.06 -19.18
N GLU A 404 19.11 -4.19 -18.62
CA GLU A 404 17.90 -3.58 -19.14
C GLU A 404 17.97 -2.03 -19.12
N ARG A 405 18.82 -1.47 -18.26
CA ARG A 405 19.16 -0.04 -18.18
C ARG A 405 20.29 0.29 -19.14
N LEU A 406 21.40 -0.44 -18.99
CA LEU A 406 22.61 -0.25 -19.79
C LEU A 406 22.37 -0.43 -21.29
N ALA A 407 21.40 -1.25 -21.71
CA ALA A 407 21.05 -1.41 -23.11
C ALA A 407 20.73 -0.06 -23.77
N LYS A 408 19.98 0.82 -23.09
CA LYS A 408 19.60 2.14 -23.59
C LYS A 408 20.78 3.10 -23.61
N TYR A 409 21.55 3.14 -22.51
CA TYR A 409 22.76 3.99 -22.46
C TYR A 409 23.81 3.56 -23.48
N ASN A 410 24.00 2.25 -23.69
CA ASN A 410 24.88 1.74 -24.73
C ASN A 410 24.38 2.07 -26.13
N GLN A 411 23.06 2.02 -26.35
CA GLN A 411 22.47 2.43 -27.63
C GLN A 411 22.67 3.92 -27.90
N LEU A 412 22.47 4.78 -26.89
CA LEU A 412 22.75 6.21 -27.00
C LEU A 412 24.23 6.50 -27.31
N MET A 413 25.19 5.74 -26.76
CA MET A 413 26.60 5.87 -27.12
C MET A 413 26.87 5.45 -28.58
N ARG A 414 26.16 4.44 -29.11
CA ARG A 414 26.25 4.07 -30.53
C ARG A 414 25.67 5.16 -31.43
N ILE A 415 24.52 5.72 -31.06
CA ILE A 415 23.90 6.84 -31.77
C ILE A 415 24.83 8.06 -31.78
N GLU A 416 25.48 8.37 -30.65
CA GLU A 416 26.49 9.43 -30.58
C GLU A 416 27.65 9.20 -31.56
N GLU A 417 28.19 7.97 -31.59
CA GLU A 417 29.27 7.58 -32.49
C GLU A 417 28.84 7.65 -33.97
N GLU A 418 27.60 7.25 -34.28
CA GLU A 418 27.03 7.28 -35.63
C GLU A 418 26.80 8.71 -36.13
N LEU A 419 26.31 9.59 -35.26
CA LEU A 419 26.11 11.01 -35.57
C LEU A 419 27.43 11.78 -35.71
N GLY A 420 28.49 11.35 -35.04
CA GLY A 420 29.81 11.97 -35.09
C GLY A 420 29.76 13.47 -34.79
N ASP A 421 30.30 14.30 -35.68
CA ASP A 421 30.32 15.76 -35.54
C ASP A 421 28.92 16.42 -35.56
N GLN A 422 27.88 15.67 -35.95
CA GLN A 422 26.50 16.15 -35.87
C GLN A 422 25.91 15.96 -34.48
N ALA A 423 26.48 15.12 -33.61
CA ALA A 423 25.97 14.94 -32.26
C ALA A 423 26.07 16.24 -31.46
N ARG A 424 25.04 16.54 -30.66
CA ARG A 424 25.08 17.61 -29.66
C ARG A 424 24.68 17.00 -28.31
N PHE A 425 25.39 17.39 -27.26
CA PHE A 425 25.06 17.00 -25.90
C PHE A 425 24.21 18.08 -25.25
N ALA A 426 23.10 17.70 -24.61
CA ALA A 426 22.17 18.68 -24.05
C ALA A 426 22.83 19.50 -22.93
N GLY A 427 23.66 18.85 -22.10
CA GLY A 427 24.39 19.47 -21.00
C GLY A 427 23.47 20.30 -20.10
N HIS A 428 23.86 21.54 -19.83
CA HIS A 428 23.07 22.49 -19.04
C HIS A 428 21.73 22.91 -19.71
N ASN A 429 21.57 22.69 -21.02
CA ASN A 429 20.35 23.01 -21.77
C ASN A 429 19.35 21.85 -21.81
N PHE A 430 19.49 20.83 -20.97
CA PHE A 430 18.61 19.64 -20.95
C PHE A 430 17.09 19.95 -20.90
N ARG A 431 16.69 21.09 -20.31
CA ARG A 431 15.29 21.54 -20.24
C ARG A 431 14.77 22.10 -21.57
N ASN A 432 15.65 22.68 -22.39
CA ASN A 432 15.33 23.31 -23.67
C ASN A 432 16.51 23.17 -24.64
N PRO A 433 16.75 21.97 -25.16
CA PRO A 433 17.89 21.73 -26.03
C PRO A 433 17.75 22.35 -27.42
N ALA A 434 16.55 22.82 -27.81
CA ALA A 434 16.34 23.54 -29.07
C ALA A 434 17.12 24.87 -29.14
N ALA A 435 17.70 25.33 -28.01
CA ALA A 435 18.57 26.50 -27.95
C ALA A 435 20.03 26.24 -28.38
N LEU A 436 20.40 24.98 -28.67
CA LEU A 436 21.77 24.55 -29.02
C LEU A 436 22.13 24.76 -30.51
#